data_AF-A0A5C3FL59-F1
#
_entry.id   AF-A0A5C3FL59-F1
#
_cell.length_a   1.000
_cell.length_b   1.000
_cell.length_c   1.000
_cell.angle_alpha   90.00
_cell.angle_beta   90.00
_cell.angle_gamma   90.00
#
_symmetry.space_group_name_H-M   'P 1'
#
loop_
_entity.id
_entity.type
_entity.pdbx_description
1 polymer ?
#
loop_
_entity_poly.entity_id
_entity_poly.type
_entity_poly.pdbx_seq_one_letter_code
_entity_poly.pdbx_strand_id
1 'polypeptide(L)' 'MQHCKRGDRVYFTIGQNQEEGVVETVEYRDDGTVMATIRFDKKDGAVSHINRNVDKLEPAVSDAI' A
#
# COMPACT_ATOMS: atom_id res chain seq x y z
N MET A 1 -10.41 13.02 -0.52
CA MET A 1 -8.94 12.99 -0.53
C MET A 1 -8.53 11.63 -1.08
N GLN A 2 -7.78 11.59 -2.17
CA GLN A 2 -7.39 10.35 -2.84
C GLN A 2 -6.20 9.78 -2.08
N HIS A 3 -6.44 8.79 -1.19
CA HIS A 3 -5.41 8.35 -0.23
C HIS A 3 -4.33 7.44 -0.83
N CYS A 4 -4.60 6.77 -1.95
CA CYS A 4 -3.58 6.14 -2.80
C CYS A 4 -4.21 5.73 -4.15
N LYS A 5 -3.40 5.58 -5.19
CA LYS A 5 -3.77 5.06 -6.51
C LYS A 5 -2.76 4.00 -6.97
N ARG A 6 -3.14 3.24 -7.98
CA ARG A 6 -2.22 2.30 -8.65
C ARG A 6 -0.94 3.01 -9.09
N GLY A 7 0.21 2.44 -8.75
CA GLY A 7 1.54 2.96 -9.01
C GLY A 7 2.13 3.77 -7.86
N ASP A 8 1.34 4.15 -6.86
CA ASP A 8 1.86 4.88 -5.71
C ASP A 8 2.77 3.98 -4.88
N ARG A 9 3.86 4.56 -4.38
CA ARG A 9 4.68 3.95 -3.34
C ARG A 9 4.09 4.29 -1.98
N VAL A 10 3.95 3.28 -1.14
CA VAL A 10 3.33 3.39 0.18
C VAL A 10 4.16 2.64 1.22
N TYR A 11 4.16 3.16 2.43
CA TYR A 11 4.60 2.45 3.62
C TYR A 11 3.43 1.75 4.28
N PHE A 12 3.69 0.56 4.80
CA PHE A 12 2.73 -0.23 5.57
C PHE A 12 3.46 -1.09 6.60
N THR A 13 2.73 -1.62 7.57
CA THR A 13 3.32 -2.46 8.62
C THR A 13 2.99 -3.96 8.45
N ILE A 14 4.01 -4.80 8.69
CA ILE A 14 3.88 -6.24 8.90
C ILE A 14 4.47 -6.56 10.28
N GLY A 15 3.62 -6.89 11.24
CA GLY A 15 4.04 -7.07 12.63
C GLY A 15 4.57 -5.76 13.20
N GLN A 16 5.86 -5.72 13.55
CA GLN A 16 6.55 -4.52 14.05
C GLN A 16 7.44 -3.84 12.99
N ASN A 17 7.51 -4.39 11.78
CA ASN A 17 8.36 -3.85 10.71
C ASN A 17 7.54 -2.93 9.81
N GLN A 18 8.10 -1.75 9.50
CA GLN A 18 7.63 -0.91 8.39
C GLN A 18 8.27 -1.43 7.11
N GLU A 19 7.44 -1.65 6.09
CA GLU A 19 7.82 -2.13 4.77
C GLU A 19 7.36 -1.10 3.73
N GLU A 20 8.06 -1.04 2.60
CA GLU A 20 7.70 -0.21 1.45
C GLU A 20 7.17 -1.10 0.32
N GLY A 21 6.16 -0.63 -0.39
CA GLY A 21 5.65 -1.32 -1.56
C GLY A 21 4.95 -0.40 -2.54
N VAL A 22 4.51 -0.98 -3.65
CA VAL A 22 3.79 -0.28 -4.73
C VAL A 22 2.37 -0.78 -4.80
N VAL A 23 1.40 0.13 -4.87
CA VAL A 23 -0.01 -0.21 -5.07
C VAL A 23 -0.21 -0.74 -6.50
N GLU A 24 -0.69 -1.98 -6.63
CA GLU A 24 -1.00 -2.58 -7.92
C GLU A 24 -2.47 -2.42 -8.30
N THR A 25 -3.38 -2.55 -7.33
CA THR A 25 -4.81 -2.41 -7.54
C THR A 25 -5.44 -1.71 -6.34
N VAL A 26 -6.57 -1.05 -6.60
CA VAL A 26 -7.44 -0.47 -5.58
C VAL A 26 -8.85 -0.99 -5.84
N GLU A 27 -9.42 -1.66 -4.85
CA GLU A 27 -10.75 -2.25 -4.88
C GLU A 27 -11.69 -1.45 -3.98
N TYR A 28 -12.81 -1.02 -4.55
CA TYR A 28 -13.90 -0.37 -3.84
C TYR A 28 -14.96 -1.42 -3.55
N ARG A 29 -15.22 -1.67 -2.26
CA ARG A 29 -16.20 -2.66 -1.83
C ARG A 29 -17.55 -2.01 -1.59
N ASP A 30 -18.60 -2.81 -1.67
CA ASP A 30 -19.99 -2.38 -1.50
C ASP A 30 -20.29 -1.84 -0.08
N ASP A 31 -19.47 -2.22 0.90
CA ASP A 31 -19.55 -1.74 2.29
C ASP A 31 -18.86 -0.37 2.52
N GLY A 32 -18.34 0.25 1.46
CA GLY A 32 -17.60 1.52 1.51
C GLY A 32 -16.12 1.37 1.89
N THR A 33 -15.64 0.15 2.16
CA THR A 33 -14.22 -0.11 2.41
C THR A 33 -13.45 -0.04 1.10
N VAL A 34 -12.30 0.63 1.14
CA VAL A 34 -11.37 0.65 0.01
C VAL A 34 -10.11 -0.14 0.40
N MET A 35 -9.79 -1.15 -0.41
CA MET A 35 -8.63 -2.02 -0.21
C MET A 35 -7.63 -1.83 -1.34
N ALA A 36 -6.34 -1.79 -1.01
CA ALA A 36 -5.27 -1.80 -1.98
C ALA A 36 -4.49 -3.12 -1.90
N THR A 37 -4.16 -3.68 -3.05
CA THR A 37 -3.14 -4.72 -3.18
C THR A 37 -1.80 -4.06 -3.40
N ILE A 38 -0.84 -4.37 -2.53
CA ILE A 38 0.50 -3.79 -2.52
C ILE A 38 1.49 -4.89 -2.87
N ARG A 39 2.30 -4.64 -3.90
CA ARG A 39 3.45 -5.46 -4.25
C ARG A 39 4.69 -4.92 -3.55
N PHE A 40 5.42 -5.77 -2.85
CA PHE A 40 6.66 -5.41 -2.15
C PHE A 40 7.70 -6.52 -2.28
N ASP A 41 8.96 -6.13 -2.16
CA ASP A 41 10.09 -7.05 -2.18
C ASP A 41 10.40 -7.48 -0.75
N LYS A 42 10.42 -8.79 -0.51
CA LYS A 42 10.87 -9.36 0.76
C LYS A 42 12.39 -9.25 0.86
N LYS A 43 12.90 -9.36 2.08
CA LYS A 43 14.35 -9.32 2.36
C LYS A 43 15.15 -10.45 1.68
N ASP A 44 14.48 -11.53 1.28
CA ASP A 44 15.07 -12.65 0.53
C ASP A 44 15.09 -12.40 -1.00
N GLY A 45 14.63 -11.22 -1.45
CA GLY A 45 14.54 -10.86 -2.87
C GLY A 45 13.29 -11.40 -3.57
N ALA A 46 12.41 -12.11 -2.87
CA ALA A 46 11.15 -12.58 -3.44
C ALA A 46 10.09 -11.48 -3.46
N VAL A 47 9.33 -11.41 -4.55
CA VAL A 47 8.18 -10.50 -4.67
C VAL A 47 6.99 -11.09 -3.92
N SER A 48 6.29 -10.27 -3.15
CA SER A 48 5.09 -10.64 -2.40
C SER A 48 3.98 -9.61 -2.56
N HIS A 49 2.75 -10.04 -2.30
CA HIS A 49 1.56 -9.19 -2.38
C HIS A 49 0.83 -9.19 -1.04
N ILE A 50 0.23 -8.05 -0.71
CA ILE A 50 -0.55 -7.91 0.51
C ILE A 50 -1.73 -6.96 0.32
N ASN A 51 -2.86 -7.31 0.92
CA ASN A 51 -4.04 -6.46 0.91
C ASN A 51 -4.10 -5.62 2.20
N ARG A 52 -4.33 -4.33 2.03
CA ARG A 52 -4.45 -3.36 3.13
C ARG A 52 -5.58 -2.39 2.86
N ASN A 53 -6.23 -1.95 3.94
CA ASN A 53 -7.15 -0.83 3.84
C ASN A 53 -6.33 0.42 3.49
N VAL A 54 -6.79 1.19 2.51
CA VAL A 54 -6.08 2.39 2.03
C VAL A 54 -5.88 3.44 3.14
N ASP A 55 -6.77 3.48 4.12
CA ASP A 55 -6.69 4.41 5.27
C ASP A 55 -5.52 4.09 6.21
N LYS A 56 -4.95 2.88 6.08
CA LYS A 56 -3.79 2.42 6.87
C LYS A 56 -2.48 2.54 6.11
N LEU A 57 -2.51 3.15 4.92
CA LEU A 57 -1.33 3.33 4.08
C LEU A 57 -0.81 4.75 4.23
N GLU A 58 0.50 4.85 4.39
CA GLU A 58 1.19 6.12 4.40
C GLU A 58 1.86 6.32 3.03
N PRO A 59 1.68 7.47 2.36
CA PRO A 59 2.37 7.73 1.10
C PRO A 59 3.89 7.78 1.34
N ALA A 60 4.65 7.05 0.52
CA ALA A 60 6.11 7.09 0.57
C ALA A 60 6.70 8.32 -0.15
N VAL A 61 5.86 9.07 -0.85
CA VAL A 61 6.24 10.34 -1.50
C VAL A 61 5.82 11.47 -0.57
N SER A 62 6.81 12.07 0.09
CA SER A 62 6.64 13.38 0.72
C SER A 62 6.63 14.42 -0.38
N ASP A 63 5.45 14.70 -0.97
CA ASP A 63 5.27 15.94 -1.73
C ASP A 63 5.11 17.08 -0.72
N ALA A 64 6.24 17.52 -0.18
CA ALA A 64 6.43 18.92 0.14
C ALA A 64 6.82 19.63 -1.16
N ILE A 65 5.82 20.18 -1.86
CA ILE A 65 6.02 21.27 -2.83
C ILE A 65 4.93 22.31 -2.61
#